data_AF-A0A383EC10-F1
#
_entry.id   AF-A0A383EC10-F1
#
_cell.length_a   1.000
_cell.length_b   1.000
_cell.length_c   1.000
_cell.angle_alpha   90.00
_cell.angle_beta   90.00
_cell.angle_gamma   90.00
#
_symmetry.space_group_name_H-M   'P 1'
#
loop_
_entity.id
_entity.type
_entity.pdbx_description
1 polymer ?
#
loop_
_entity_poly.entity_id
_entity_poly.type
_entity_poly.pdbx_seq_one_letter_code
_entity_poly.pdbx_strand_id
1 'polypeptide(L)' 'MFYTLAKLFWLLANPLNMVLILLCLGVLLLWSRWQRLGLWLVSLIAASLLGLAILPLGQWLLSPLNNQFAPFK' A
#
# COMPACT_ATOMS: atom_id res chain seq x y z
N MET A 1 17.69 -17.83 13.27
CA MET A 1 16.26 -17.54 13.53
C MET A 1 15.91 -16.04 13.61
N PHE A 2 16.86 -15.10 13.45
CA PHE A 2 16.58 -13.65 13.46
C PHE A 2 16.17 -13.08 12.08
N TYR A 3 16.71 -13.64 10.99
CA TYR A 3 16.42 -13.19 9.61
C TYR A 3 14.94 -13.32 9.23
N THR A 4 14.27 -14.38 9.70
CA THR A 4 12.83 -14.60 9.45
C THR A 4 11.96 -13.56 10.15
N LEU A 5 12.28 -13.19 11.39
CA LEU A 5 11.58 -12.12 12.12
C LEU A 5 11.87 -10.75 11.50
N ALA A 6 13.11 -10.49 11.08
CA ALA A 6 13.46 -9.26 10.37
C ALA A 6 12.71 -9.13 9.03
N LYS A 7 12.46 -10.24 8.33
CA LYS A 7 11.69 -10.26 7.08
C LYS A 7 10.21 -9.99 7.31
N LEU A 8 9.64 -10.46 8.43
CA LEU A 8 8.28 -10.11 8.86
C LEU A 8 8.18 -8.65 9.31
N PHE A 9 9.19 -8.15 10.02
CA PHE A 9 9.26 -6.73 10.38
C PHE A 9 9.38 -5.86 9.13
N TRP A 10 10.15 -6.28 8.14
CA TRP A 10 10.24 -5.62 6.83
C TRP A 10 8.94 -5.75 6.03
N LEU A 11 8.22 -6.86 6.17
CA LEU A 11 6.89 -7.03 5.61
C LEU A 11 5.93 -5.98 6.18
N LEU A 12 6.01 -5.67 7.48
CA LEU A 12 5.25 -4.58 8.09
C LEU A 12 5.83 -3.20 7.79
N ALA A 13 7.14 -3.06 7.60
CA ALA A 13 7.76 -1.77 7.29
C ALA A 13 7.47 -1.30 5.85
N ASN A 14 7.09 -2.23 4.96
CA ASN A 14 6.67 -1.89 3.61
C ASN A 14 5.26 -1.28 3.63
N PRO A 15 5.10 -0.01 3.18
CA PRO A 15 3.82 0.69 3.24
C PRO A 15 2.72 -0.03 2.45
N LEU A 16 3.08 -0.69 1.35
CA LEU A 16 2.14 -1.47 0.54
C LEU A 16 1.57 -2.68 1.29
N ASN A 17 2.44 -3.40 1.99
CA ASN A 17 2.03 -4.60 2.74
C ASN A 17 1.16 -4.23 3.94
N MET A 18 1.44 -3.12 4.63
CA MET A 18 0.57 -2.60 5.69
C MET A 18 -0.84 -2.34 5.17
N VAL A 19 -0.95 -1.67 4.01
CA VAL A 19 -2.24 -1.37 3.40
C VAL A 19 -2.98 -2.65 3.00
N LEU A 20 -2.28 -3.65 2.43
CA LEU A 20 -2.88 -4.94 2.07
C LEU A 20 -3.40 -5.70 3.30
N ILE A 21 -2.63 -5.74 4.40
CA ILE A 21 -3.07 -6.37 5.65
C ILE A 21 -4.29 -5.65 6.20
N LEU A 22 -4.30 -4.32 6.18
CA LEU A 22 -5.42 -3.52 6.67
C LEU A 22 -6.68 -3.70 5.80
N LEU A 23 -6.52 -3.88 4.49
CA LEU A 23 -7.60 -4.20 3.57
C LEU A 23 -8.18 -5.59 3.88
N CYS A 24 -7.33 -6.61 4.03
CA CYS A 24 -7.77 -7.96 4.45
C CYS A 24 -8.53 -7.93 5.79
N LEU A 25 -8.01 -7.20 6.78
CA LEU A 25 -8.70 -7.02 8.07
C LEU A 25 -10.05 -6.30 7.91
N GLY A 26 -10.11 -5.27 7.07
CA GLY A 26 -11.35 -4.57 6.74
C GLY A 26 -12.40 -5.49 6.10
N VAL A 27 -11.98 -6.35 5.17
CA VAL A 27 -12.85 -7.35 4.52
C VAL A 27 -13.32 -8.42 5.50
N LEU A 28 -12.46 -8.86 6.43
CA LEU A 28 -12.87 -9.77 7.51
C LEU A 28 -13.86 -9.08 8.47
N LEU A 29 -13.69 -7.80 8.76
CA LEU A 29 -14.64 -7.01 9.56
C LEU A 29 -15.98 -6.80 8.85
N LEU A 30 -16.00 -6.73 7.51
CA LEU A 30 -17.24 -6.72 6.71
C LEU A 30 -18.06 -7.99 6.89
N TRP A 31 -17.41 -9.11 7.22
CA TRP A 31 -18.10 -10.36 7.48
C TRP A 31 -18.62 -10.47 8.94
N SER A 32 -18.17 -9.60 9.83
CA SER A 32 -18.61 -9.53 11.22
C SER A 32 -19.82 -8.60 11.40
N ARG A 33 -20.42 -8.56 12.60
CA ARG A 33 -21.56 -7.67 12.95
C ARG A 33 -21.25 -6.17 12.84
N TRP A 34 -20.00 -5.81 12.53
CA TRP A 34 -19.46 -4.45 12.45
C TRP A 34 -19.29 -3.97 10.99
N GLN A 35 -20.14 -4.47 10.09
CA GLN A 35 -20.07 -4.22 8.64
C GLN A 35 -19.96 -2.74 8.28
N ARG A 36 -20.63 -1.85 9.02
CA ARG A 36 -20.57 -0.41 8.76
C ARG A 36 -19.16 0.15 8.97
N LEU A 37 -18.46 -0.25 10.04
CA LEU A 37 -17.08 0.18 10.28
C LEU A 37 -16.11 -0.46 9.28
N GLY A 38 -16.34 -1.73 8.93
CA GLY A 38 -15.58 -2.40 7.87
C GLY A 38 -15.70 -1.70 6.52
N LEU A 39 -16.92 -1.27 6.15
CA LEU A 39 -17.18 -0.54 4.90
C LEU A 39 -16.46 0.81 4.89
N TRP A 40 -16.54 1.57 5.99
CA TRP A 40 -15.83 2.84 6.10
C TRP A 40 -14.32 2.68 5.99
N LEU A 41 -13.74 1.69 6.69
CA LEU A 41 -12.31 1.40 6.63
C LEU A 41 -11.87 0.96 5.24
N VAL A 42 -12.57 0.00 4.63
CA VAL A 42 -12.24 -0.51 3.29
C VAL A 42 -12.42 0.58 2.24
N SER A 43 -13.48 1.39 2.33
CA SER A 43 -13.73 2.51 1.41
C SER A 43 -12.63 3.56 1.50
N LEU A 44 -12.21 3.94 2.71
CA LEU A 44 -11.11 4.89 2.92
C LEU A 44 -9.81 4.33 2.34
N ILE A 45 -9.46 3.08 2.66
CA ILE A 45 -8.27 2.42 2.13
C ILE A 45 -8.31 2.34 0.61
N ALA A 46 -9.44 1.95 0.03
CA ALA A 46 -9.63 1.88 -1.42
C ALA A 46 -9.51 3.25 -2.07
N ALA A 47 -10.10 4.30 -1.49
CA ALA A 47 -9.99 5.67 -1.98
C ALA A 47 -8.55 6.18 -1.92
N SER A 48 -7.82 5.91 -0.84
CA SER A 48 -6.40 6.24 -0.73
C SER A 48 -5.56 5.47 -1.76
N LEU A 49 -5.80 4.16 -1.95
CA LEU A 49 -5.11 3.37 -2.97
C LEU A 49 -5.43 3.86 -4.39
N LEU A 50 -6.68 4.20 -4.67
CA LEU A 50 -7.09 4.79 -5.95
C LEU A 50 -6.40 6.14 -6.15
N GLY A 51 -6.31 6.98 -5.11
CA GLY A 51 -5.52 8.20 -5.14
C GLY A 51 -4.06 7.94 -5.47
N LEU A 52 -3.42 6.99 -4.79
CA LEU A 52 -2.03 6.59 -5.07
C LEU A 52 -1.83 5.91 -6.44
N ALA A 53 -2.87 5.32 -7.02
CA ALA A 53 -2.82 4.69 -8.34
C ALA A 53 -3.04 5.70 -9.47
N ILE A 54 -3.95 6.67 -9.26
CA ILE A 54 -4.26 7.75 -10.21
C ILE A 54 -3.15 8.79 -10.21
N LEU A 55 -2.65 9.18 -9.03
CA LEU A 55 -1.47 10.01 -8.93
C LEU A 55 -0.27 9.11 -9.20
N PRO A 56 0.48 9.31 -10.29
CA PRO A 56 1.63 8.48 -10.61
C PRO A 56 2.81 8.92 -9.74
N LEU A 57 2.65 8.85 -8.41
CA LEU A 57 3.67 9.21 -7.42
C LEU A 57 4.96 8.43 -7.67
N GLY A 58 4.84 7.19 -8.13
CA GLY A 58 5.97 6.40 -8.60
C GLY A 58 6.69 7.05 -9.78
N GLN A 59 5.97 7.54 -10.80
CA GLN A 59 6.58 8.23 -11.94
C GLN A 59 7.16 9.59 -11.53
N TRP A 60 6.53 10.32 -10.61
CA TRP A 60 7.06 11.58 -10.09
C TRP A 60 8.33 11.38 -9.28
N LEU A 61 8.42 10.32 -8.47
CA LEU A 61 9.65 9.95 -7.77
C LEU A 61 10.74 9.46 -8.72
N LEU A 62 10.37 8.83 -9.83
CA LEU A 62 11.29 8.33 -10.87
C LEU A 62 11.67 9.42 -11.90
N SER A 63 10.90 10.50 -12.00
CA SER A 63 11.16 11.63 -12.90
C SER A 63 12.53 12.29 -12.68
N PRO A 64 13.01 12.54 -11.44
CA PRO A 64 14.35 13.08 -11.24
C PRO A 64 15.47 12.08 -11.59
N LEU A 65 15.20 10.77 -11.51
CA LEU A 65 16.15 9.72 -11.88
C LEU A 65 16.31 9.63 -13.41
N ASN A 66 15.22 9.78 -14.17
CA ASN A 66 15.25 9.73 -15.63
C ASN A 66 15.95 10.95 -16.27
N ASN A 67 15.98 12.09 -15.58
CA ASN A 67 16.74 13.26 -16.03
C ASN A 67 18.25 13.15 -15.77
N GLN A 68 18.69 12.27 -14.86
CA GLN A 68 20.11 12.06 -14.58
C GLN A 68 20.75 11.03 -15.52
N PHE A 69 19.95 10.11 -16.07
CA PHE A 69 20.39 9.16 -17.08
C PHE A 69 19.68 9.49 -18.40
N ALA A 70 20.26 10.43 -19.15
CA ALA A 70 19.82 10.66 -20.53
C ALA A 70 19.85 9.32 -21.30
N PRO A 71 18.80 8.95 -22.04
CA PRO A 71 18.87 7.79 -22.91
C PRO A 71 19.96 8.05 -23.96
N PHE A 72 21.01 7.24 -23.94
CA PHE A 72 21.92 7.16 -25.08
C PHE A 72 21.06 6.74 -26.28
N LYS A 73 21.03 7.61 -27.29
CA LYS A 73 20.32 7.38 -28.55
C LYS A 73 20.89 6.18 -29.29
#